data_AF-A0AAC8Z164-F1
#
_entry.id   AF-A0AAC8Z164-F1
#
_cell.length_a   1.000
_cell.length_b   1.000
_cell.length_c   1.000
_cell.angle_alpha   90.00
_cell.angle_beta   90.00
_cell.angle_gamma   90.00
#
_symmetry.space_group_name_H-M   'P 1'
#
loop_
_entity.id
_entity.type
_entity.pdbx_description
1 polymer ?
#
loop_
_entity_poly.entity_id
_entity_poly.type
_entity_poly.pdbx_seq_one_letter_code
_entity_poly.pdbx_strand_id
1 'polypeptide(L)'
;MATGWTGINPAAWAENAEKRMTALLKNSVQKLGEAAAAEVPVRSGNLARSVVIDDKPPKRGEPDQKFTAQDFVLGVSKLVPGGEAYVGWQAIYSARVNYGFKGEDSLGRTYNQSANGFAERVAAKWPAILKAEAARLGGK
;
A
#
# COMPACT_ATOMS: atom_id res chain seq x y z
N MET A 1 -14.73 51.36 -14.17
CA MET A 1 -15.34 50.02 -14.29
C MET A 1 -14.21 49.01 -14.17
N ALA A 2 -14.14 48.27 -13.05
CA ALA A 2 -13.13 47.23 -12.91
C ALA A 2 -13.49 46.08 -13.84
N THR A 3 -12.66 45.82 -14.84
CA THR A 3 -12.70 44.62 -15.66
C THR A 3 -12.47 43.42 -14.75
N GLY A 4 -13.56 42.82 -14.28
CA GLY A 4 -13.53 41.61 -13.46
C GLY A 4 -12.83 40.50 -14.22
N TRP A 5 -11.86 39.86 -13.58
CA TRP A 5 -11.11 38.77 -14.16
C TRP A 5 -12.05 37.63 -14.59
N THR A 6 -11.90 37.15 -15.83
CA THR A 6 -12.76 36.14 -16.47
C THR A 6 -12.17 34.72 -16.42
N GLY A 7 -11.11 34.51 -15.63
CA GLY A 7 -10.43 33.21 -15.49
C GLY A 7 -11.03 32.27 -14.43
N ILE A 8 -10.40 31.10 -14.24
CA ILE A 8 -10.81 30.08 -13.24
C ILE A 8 -10.42 30.54 -11.84
N ASN A 9 -11.38 30.96 -11.00
CA ASN A 9 -11.16 31.41 -9.60
C ASN A 9 -9.98 30.67 -8.93
N PRO A 10 -8.84 31.33 -8.61
CA PRO A 10 -7.62 30.61 -8.28
C PRO A 10 -7.77 29.87 -6.94
N ALA A 11 -8.57 30.42 -6.02
CA ALA A 11 -8.89 29.78 -4.75
C ALA A 11 -9.75 28.52 -4.97
N ALA A 12 -10.78 28.62 -5.80
CA ALA A 12 -11.63 27.47 -6.14
C ALA A 12 -10.85 26.39 -6.91
N TRP A 13 -9.93 26.79 -7.79
CA TRP A 13 -9.03 25.88 -8.46
C TRP A 13 -8.10 25.17 -7.47
N ALA A 14 -7.47 25.91 -6.56
CA ALA A 14 -6.56 25.34 -5.56
C ALA A 14 -7.27 24.36 -4.64
N GLU A 15 -8.46 24.69 -4.15
CA GLU A 15 -9.27 23.81 -3.30
C GLU A 15 -9.63 22.51 -4.05
N ASN A 16 -10.01 22.61 -5.33
CA ASN A 16 -10.30 21.45 -6.16
C ASN A 16 -9.06 20.60 -6.43
N ALA A 17 -7.90 21.22 -6.64
CA ALA A 17 -6.64 20.52 -6.83
C ALA A 17 -6.27 19.73 -5.56
N GLU A 18 -6.38 20.34 -4.38
CA GLU A 18 -6.09 19.68 -3.10
C GLU A 18 -6.99 18.46 -2.85
N LYS A 19 -8.30 18.60 -3.10
CA LYS A 19 -9.26 17.49 -3.01
C LYS A 19 -8.89 16.36 -3.98
N ARG A 20 -8.53 16.69 -5.22
CA ARG A 20 -8.13 15.70 -6.24
C ARG A 20 -6.82 15.00 -5.86
N MET A 21 -5.82 15.71 -5.36
CA MET A 21 -4.55 15.10 -4.91
C MET A 21 -4.77 14.18 -3.70
N THR A 22 -5.58 14.61 -2.74
CA THR A 22 -5.93 13.79 -1.57
C THR A 22 -6.66 12.52 -2.00
N ALA A 23 -7.63 12.63 -2.91
CA ALA A 23 -8.33 11.48 -3.45
C ALA A 23 -7.38 10.56 -4.24
N LEU A 24 -6.48 11.11 -5.06
CA LEU A 24 -5.51 10.34 -5.82
C LEU A 24 -4.61 9.52 -4.90
N LEU A 25 -4.04 10.16 -3.88
CA LEU A 25 -3.19 9.50 -2.88
C LEU A 25 -3.94 8.35 -2.20
N LYS A 26 -5.10 8.66 -1.59
CA LYS A 26 -5.85 7.70 -0.77
C LYS A 26 -6.32 6.50 -1.59
N ASN A 27 -6.88 6.74 -2.77
CA ASN A 27 -7.35 5.65 -3.65
C ASN A 27 -6.20 4.81 -4.18
N SER A 28 -5.09 5.43 -4.57
CA SER A 28 -3.93 4.69 -5.12
C SER A 28 -3.27 3.83 -4.05
N VAL A 29 -3.10 4.35 -2.84
CA VAL A 29 -2.50 3.58 -1.73
C VAL A 29 -3.42 2.44 -1.29
N GLN A 30 -4.74 2.67 -1.24
CA GLN A 30 -5.70 1.59 -0.98
C GLN A 30 -5.59 0.47 -2.03
N LYS A 31 -5.51 0.82 -3.32
CA LYS A 31 -5.33 -0.16 -4.42
C LYS A 31 -4.00 -0.90 -4.31
N LEU A 32 -2.94 -0.23 -3.86
CA LEU A 32 -1.66 -0.89 -3.61
C LEU A 32 -1.75 -1.89 -2.44
N GLY A 33 -2.49 -1.56 -1.37
CA GLY A 33 -2.77 -2.49 -0.26
C GLY A 33 -3.58 -3.71 -0.70
N GLU A 34 -4.61 -3.52 -1.53
CA GLU A 34 -5.38 -4.62 -2.13
C GLU A 34 -4.48 -5.53 -2.99
N ALA A 35 -3.60 -4.93 -3.81
CA ALA A 35 -2.62 -5.69 -4.59
C ALA A 35 -1.63 -6.43 -3.70
N ALA A 36 -1.18 -5.82 -2.59
CA ALA A 36 -0.30 -6.45 -1.60
C ALA A 36 -0.93 -7.69 -0.97
N ALA A 37 -2.23 -7.64 -0.67
CA ALA A 37 -2.95 -8.79 -0.11
C ALA A 37 -3.16 -9.90 -1.16
N ALA A 38 -3.26 -9.56 -2.45
CA ALA A 38 -3.50 -10.51 -3.53
C ALA A 38 -2.22 -11.20 -4.07
N GLU A 39 -1.06 -10.53 -3.99
CA GLU A 39 0.20 -11.03 -4.58
C GLU A 39 0.93 -12.08 -3.73
N VAL A 40 0.51 -12.27 -2.48
CA VAL A 40 1.14 -13.26 -1.59
C VAL A 40 0.74 -14.68 -1.96
N PRO A 41 1.59 -15.70 -1.70
CA PRO A 41 1.25 -17.08 -1.99
C PRO A 41 0.00 -17.56 -1.23
N VAL A 42 -0.98 -18.07 -2.00
CA VAL A 42 -2.34 -18.45 -1.59
C VAL A 42 -2.43 -19.38 -0.37
N ARG A 43 -1.38 -20.19 -0.11
CA ARG A 43 -1.35 -21.08 1.07
C ARG A 43 -1.32 -20.32 2.40
N SER A 44 -1.01 -19.04 2.40
CA SER A 44 -0.79 -18.24 3.61
C SER A 44 -1.86 -17.17 3.81
N GLY A 45 -3.14 -17.56 3.88
CA GLY A 45 -4.22 -16.60 4.15
C GLY A 45 -3.95 -15.65 5.32
N ASN A 46 -3.13 -16.05 6.30
CA ASN A 46 -2.64 -15.18 7.37
C ASN A 46 -1.68 -14.08 6.90
N LEU A 47 -0.78 -14.35 5.95
CA LEU A 47 0.13 -13.36 5.35
C LEU A 47 -0.67 -12.31 4.57
N ALA A 48 -1.65 -12.73 3.76
CA ALA A 48 -2.54 -11.82 3.03
C ALA A 48 -3.29 -10.88 3.99
N ARG A 49 -3.77 -11.42 5.11
CA ARG A 49 -4.46 -10.65 6.16
C ARG A 49 -3.53 -9.75 6.98
N SER A 50 -2.21 -9.97 6.93
CA SER A 50 -1.24 -9.16 7.67
C SER A 50 -0.85 -7.86 6.96
N VAL A 51 -1.42 -7.59 5.80
CA VAL A 51 -1.20 -6.32 5.10
C VAL A 51 -1.78 -5.18 5.92
N VAL A 52 -1.02 -4.10 6.04
CA VAL A 52 -1.42 -2.86 6.70
C VAL A 52 -0.99 -1.67 5.86
N ILE A 53 -1.79 -0.61 5.96
CA ILE A 53 -1.48 0.72 5.44
C ILE A 53 -1.31 1.65 6.64
N ASP A 54 -0.24 2.44 6.67
CA ASP A 54 -0.04 3.44 7.72
C ASP A 54 0.78 4.64 7.24
N ASP A 55 0.77 5.73 8.03
CA ASP A 55 1.60 6.91 7.83
C ASP A 55 3.01 6.75 8.45
N LYS A 56 3.29 5.57 9.00
CA LYS A 56 4.54 5.19 9.68
C LYS A 56 4.96 3.79 9.26
N PRO A 57 6.25 3.43 9.40
CA PRO A 57 6.70 2.07 9.15
C PRO A 57 5.89 1.03 9.94
N PRO A 58 5.30 0.02 9.26
CA PRO A 58 4.54 -1.03 9.91
C PRO A 58 5.38 -1.80 10.94
N LYS A 59 4.79 -2.03 12.11
CA LYS A 59 5.41 -2.90 13.12
C LYS A 59 5.22 -4.36 12.72
N ARG A 60 6.29 -5.16 12.89
CA ARG A 60 6.21 -6.61 12.84
C ARG A 60 5.37 -7.11 14.03
N GLY A 61 4.52 -8.08 13.76
CA GLY A 61 3.77 -8.81 14.77
C GLY A 61 4.59 -9.93 15.41
N GLU A 62 3.96 -10.61 16.35
CA GLU A 62 4.55 -11.70 17.11
C GLU A 62 4.62 -13.02 16.32
N PRO A 63 5.48 -13.97 16.73
CA PRO A 63 5.39 -15.36 16.28
C PRO A 63 3.97 -15.90 16.43
N ASP A 64 3.50 -16.64 15.43
CA ASP A 64 2.17 -17.26 15.36
C ASP A 64 0.95 -16.33 15.42
N GLN A 65 1.16 -14.99 15.45
CA GLN A 65 0.08 -14.02 15.43
C GLN A 65 -0.87 -14.26 14.24
N LYS A 66 -2.16 -14.35 14.55
CA LYS A 66 -3.22 -14.43 13.55
C LYS A 66 -3.71 -13.03 13.23
N PHE A 67 -3.70 -12.69 11.94
CA PHE A 67 -4.20 -11.43 11.44
C PHE A 67 -5.60 -11.60 10.89
N THR A 68 -6.43 -10.61 11.13
CA THR A 68 -7.71 -10.42 10.45
C THR A 68 -7.49 -9.55 9.23
N ALA A 69 -8.21 -9.82 8.13
CA ALA A 69 -8.14 -8.94 6.97
C ALA A 69 -8.49 -7.51 7.41
N GLN A 70 -7.59 -6.57 7.15
CA GLN A 70 -7.83 -5.18 7.51
C GLN A 70 -8.71 -4.51 6.46
N ASP A 71 -9.70 -3.77 6.92
CA ASP A 71 -10.27 -2.69 6.13
C ASP A 71 -9.26 -1.52 6.17
N PHE A 72 -8.62 -1.24 5.05
CA PHE A 72 -7.54 -0.25 4.96
C PHE A 72 -8.00 1.19 5.21
N VAL A 73 -9.32 1.44 5.33
CA VAL A 73 -9.92 2.76 5.55
C VAL A 73 -9.23 3.55 6.66
N LEU A 74 -8.95 2.93 7.81
CA LEU A 74 -8.31 3.64 8.93
C LEU A 74 -6.89 4.09 8.59
N GLY A 75 -6.07 3.23 7.99
CA GLY A 75 -4.71 3.59 7.55
C GLY A 75 -4.73 4.69 6.49
N VAL A 76 -5.56 4.52 5.47
CA VAL A 76 -5.72 5.47 4.35
C VAL A 76 -6.22 6.84 4.83
N SER A 77 -7.07 6.87 5.87
CA SER A 77 -7.61 8.12 6.41
C SER A 77 -6.53 9.08 6.93
N LYS A 78 -5.41 8.55 7.45
CA LYS A 78 -4.29 9.30 8.02
C LYS A 78 -3.38 9.92 6.96
N LEU A 79 -3.44 9.44 5.73
CA LEU A 79 -2.53 9.85 4.67
C LEU A 79 -2.85 11.27 4.19
N VAL A 80 -1.79 12.05 3.98
CA VAL A 80 -1.85 13.44 3.49
C VAL A 80 -0.91 13.62 2.30
N PRO A 81 -1.26 14.44 1.29
CA PRO A 81 -0.35 14.78 0.20
C PRO A 81 0.98 15.34 0.73
N GLY A 82 2.10 14.88 0.16
CA GLY A 82 3.44 15.26 0.60
C GLY A 82 3.97 14.51 1.84
N GLY A 83 3.12 13.71 2.50
CA GLY A 83 3.53 12.79 3.55
C GLY A 83 4.02 11.44 3.01
N GLU A 84 4.51 10.60 3.92
CA GLU A 84 4.86 9.21 3.61
C GLU A 84 3.65 8.28 3.76
N ALA A 85 3.61 7.24 2.91
CA ALA A 85 2.63 6.18 2.99
C ALA A 85 3.35 4.84 2.95
N TYR A 86 3.04 3.98 3.90
CA TYR A 86 3.61 2.65 4.00
C TYR A 86 2.54 1.61 3.69
N VAL A 87 2.87 0.66 2.82
CA VAL A 87 2.11 -0.56 2.59
C VAL A 87 3.05 -1.72 2.86
N GLY A 88 2.69 -2.61 3.78
CA GLY A 88 3.58 -3.70 4.17
C GLY A 88 2.88 -4.82 4.90
N TRP A 89 3.64 -5.86 5.25
CA TRP A 89 3.15 -7.08 5.91
C TRP A 89 3.67 -7.15 7.34
N GLN A 90 2.76 -7.29 8.30
CA GLN A 90 3.11 -7.39 9.71
C GLN A 90 3.58 -8.80 10.11
N ALA A 91 3.24 -9.84 9.34
CA ALA A 91 3.65 -11.20 9.66
C ALA A 91 5.18 -11.31 9.75
N ILE A 92 5.70 -11.83 10.87
CA ILE A 92 7.15 -11.90 11.14
C ILE A 92 7.92 -12.70 10.08
N TYR A 93 7.27 -13.69 9.47
CA TYR A 93 7.83 -14.55 8.44
C TYR A 93 7.72 -13.97 7.01
N SER A 94 7.15 -12.78 6.83
CA SER A 94 6.91 -12.17 5.51
C SER A 94 8.20 -12.01 4.70
N ALA A 95 9.27 -11.49 5.31
CA ALA A 95 10.57 -11.33 4.67
C ALA A 95 11.18 -12.68 4.25
N ARG A 96 11.03 -13.72 5.07
CA ARG A 96 11.51 -15.08 4.76
C ARG A 96 10.79 -15.66 3.54
N VAL A 97 9.48 -15.41 3.42
CA VAL A 97 8.71 -15.84 2.26
C VAL A 97 9.07 -15.00 1.03
N ASN A 98 9.28 -13.70 1.20
CA ASN A 98 9.61 -12.82 0.08
C ASN A 98 10.98 -13.13 -0.51
N TYR A 99 12.02 -13.16 0.31
CA TYR A 99 13.42 -13.30 -0.10
C TYR A 99 13.93 -14.74 -0.12
N GLY A 100 13.12 -15.68 0.35
CA GLY A 100 13.53 -17.06 0.53
C GLY A 100 14.41 -17.22 1.77
N PHE A 101 14.79 -18.47 2.04
CA PHE A 101 15.68 -18.80 3.15
C PHE A 101 16.42 -20.09 2.88
N LYS A 102 17.74 -20.04 3.04
CA LYS A 102 18.61 -21.21 3.06
C LYS A 102 19.36 -21.23 4.38
N GLY A 103 19.15 -22.27 5.18
CA GLY A 103 19.79 -22.39 6.49
C GLY A 103 19.22 -23.53 7.32
N GLU A 104 19.86 -23.78 8.46
CA GLU A 104 19.46 -24.77 9.45
C GLU A 104 18.82 -24.06 10.65
N ASP A 105 17.73 -24.59 11.20
CA ASP A 105 17.18 -24.07 12.46
C ASP A 105 17.86 -24.67 13.68
N SER A 106 17.50 -24.19 14.88
CA SER A 106 18.05 -24.67 16.15
C SER A 106 17.75 -26.14 16.46
N LEU A 107 16.91 -26.81 15.66
CA LEU A 107 16.59 -28.23 15.78
C LEU A 107 17.30 -29.07 14.70
N GLY A 108 18.25 -28.49 13.95
CA GLY A 108 19.00 -29.20 12.91
C GLY A 108 18.23 -29.40 11.60
N ARG A 109 17.07 -28.74 11.42
CA ARG A 109 16.26 -28.89 10.20
C ARG A 109 16.79 -27.95 9.13
N THR A 110 17.22 -28.51 8.00
CA THR A 110 17.66 -27.73 6.84
C THR A 110 16.46 -27.23 6.04
N TYR A 111 16.42 -25.94 5.76
CA TYR A 111 15.45 -25.31 4.88
C TYR A 111 16.15 -24.82 3.61
N ASN A 112 15.51 -25.08 2.47
CA ASN A 112 15.84 -24.48 1.19
C ASN A 112 14.56 -23.92 0.57
N GLN A 113 14.11 -22.78 1.09
CA GLN A 113 12.91 -22.09 0.65
C GLN A 113 13.29 -21.08 -0.44
N SER A 114 12.72 -21.22 -1.63
CA SER A 114 12.89 -20.25 -2.70
C SER A 114 12.19 -18.91 -2.39
N ALA A 115 12.74 -17.83 -2.94
CA ALA A 115 12.16 -16.51 -2.86
C ALA A 115 10.84 -16.44 -3.64
N ASN A 116 9.84 -15.76 -3.07
CA ASN A 116 8.60 -15.48 -3.80
C ASN A 116 8.66 -14.14 -4.54
N GLY A 117 9.28 -13.09 -3.98
CA GLY A 117 9.39 -11.77 -4.60
C GLY A 117 8.07 -11.02 -4.79
N PHE A 118 7.08 -11.24 -3.91
CA PHE A 118 5.78 -10.57 -4.01
C PHE A 118 5.88 -9.07 -3.69
N ALA A 119 6.76 -8.66 -2.78
CA ALA A 119 6.90 -7.25 -2.41
C ALA A 119 7.36 -6.41 -3.60
N GLU A 120 8.33 -6.91 -4.35
CA GLU A 120 8.87 -6.28 -5.56
C GLU A 120 7.82 -6.22 -6.67
N ARG A 121 7.03 -7.30 -6.86
CA ARG A 121 5.92 -7.30 -7.82
C ARG A 121 4.84 -6.27 -7.46
N VAL A 122 4.49 -6.15 -6.17
CA VAL A 122 3.53 -5.16 -5.70
C VAL A 122 4.06 -3.74 -5.95
N ALA A 123 5.32 -3.48 -5.60
CA ALA A 123 5.95 -2.18 -5.84
C ALA A 123 5.95 -1.81 -7.34
N ALA A 124 6.22 -2.78 -8.22
CA ALA A 124 6.19 -2.58 -9.67
C ALA A 124 4.80 -2.19 -10.23
N LYS A 125 3.71 -2.47 -9.50
CA LYS A 125 2.35 -2.05 -9.91
C LYS A 125 2.06 -0.58 -9.65
N TRP A 126 2.86 0.11 -8.84
CA TRP A 126 2.58 1.48 -8.41
C TRP A 126 2.35 2.47 -9.56
N PRO A 127 3.18 2.54 -10.61
CA PRO A 127 2.96 3.48 -11.71
C PRO A 127 1.64 3.22 -12.46
N ALA A 128 1.27 1.95 -12.63
CA ALA A 128 0.03 1.58 -13.31
C ALA A 128 -1.21 1.93 -12.46
N ILE A 129 -1.16 1.70 -11.14
CA ILE A 129 -2.22 2.08 -10.20
C ILE A 129 -2.42 3.60 -10.21
N LEU A 130 -1.33 4.36 -10.07
CA LEU A 130 -1.38 5.83 -10.11
C LEU A 130 -2.00 6.33 -11.42
N LYS A 131 -1.57 5.78 -12.56
CA LYS A 131 -2.10 6.16 -13.88
C LYS A 131 -3.60 5.89 -13.98
N ALA A 132 -4.06 4.74 -13.50
CA ALA A 132 -5.47 4.36 -13.52
C ALA A 132 -6.33 5.29 -12.63
N GLU A 133 -5.89 5.57 -11.40
CA GLU A 133 -6.61 6.47 -10.50
C GLU A 133 -6.59 7.92 -10.97
N ALA A 134 -5.48 8.39 -11.53
CA ALA A 134 -5.39 9.72 -12.13
C ALA A 134 -6.36 9.88 -13.32
N ALA A 135 -6.43 8.88 -14.20
CA ALA A 135 -7.40 8.87 -15.31
C ALA A 135 -8.85 8.88 -14.79
N ARG A 136 -9.15 8.11 -13.74
CA ARG A 136 -10.50 8.05 -13.14
C ARG A 136 -10.92 9.38 -12.51
N LEU A 137 -9.99 10.12 -11.92
CA LEU A 137 -10.25 11.43 -11.30
C LEU A 137 -10.21 12.59 -12.31
N GLY A 138 -9.44 12.44 -13.40
CA GLY A 138 -9.32 13.43 -14.47
C GLY A 138 -10.42 13.35 -15.53
N GLY A 139 -11.05 12.18 -15.71
CA GLY A 139 -12.19 11.97 -16.62
C GLY A 139 -13.53 12.57 -16.15
N LYS A 140 -13.50 13.58 -15.29
CA LYS A 140 -14.66 14.34 -14.80
C LYS A 140 -14.37 15.84 -14.72
#